data_AF-A0A397TI70-F1
#
_entry.id   AF-A0A397TI70-F1
#
_cell.length_a   1.000
_cell.length_b   1.000
_cell.length_c   1.000
_cell.angle_alpha   90.00
_cell.angle_beta   90.00
_cell.angle_gamma   90.00
#
_symmetry.space_group_name_H-M   'P 1'
#
loop_
_entity.id
_entity.type
_entity.pdbx_description
1 polymer ?
#
loop_
_entity_poly.entity_id
_entity_poly.type
_entity_poly.pdbx_seq_one_letter_code
_entity_poly.pdbx_strand_id
1 'polypeptide(L)'
;MTQSTAVDTIPFPSEDIDIESSDFDSDLEETHVELPNINRDTAQKNLNFKKKKAYFLVKKKTGTFHKEWLEIYNWLIYDASKNLMFCLLCKFHNKQNKFGKEGSKNFKSSALGEHTSTKDHTDVTNREIGKAELIKVTNNAIDKAQQYIDALMKVVFWLAENDIPLNKLSKVIQLCRALECPKLLSNSNPVTYENHISGRQMLSAISNSIEETIWKELDEVTAFGIMIDESTDISCEPHLIIYVKYCWHGHIKINFLKLLQLKSKDSKSIFELIIGLFDEKVLC
;
A
#
# COMPACT_ATOMS: atom_id res chain seq x y z
N MET A 1 25.61 32.16 70.68
CA MET A 1 24.32 32.66 70.15
C MET A 1 24.27 32.27 68.67
N THR A 2 23.76 31.07 68.30
CA THR A 2 22.33 30.75 67.96
C THR A 2 21.84 31.62 66.79
N GLN A 3 21.36 31.14 65.64
CA GLN A 3 20.62 29.92 65.21
C GLN A 3 21.04 29.59 63.75
N SER A 4 21.18 28.35 63.25
CA SER A 4 20.24 27.23 63.05
C SER A 4 19.08 27.51 62.08
N THR A 5 19.12 26.88 60.90
CA THR A 5 18.00 26.41 60.05
C THR A 5 18.63 25.45 59.01
N ALA A 6 18.59 24.13 59.24
CA ALA A 6 17.52 23.18 58.93
C ALA A 6 17.44 22.84 57.43
N VAL A 7 17.99 21.66 57.10
CA VAL A 7 17.90 20.95 55.81
C VAL A 7 16.67 20.07 55.90
N ASP A 8 15.60 20.43 55.21
CA ASP A 8 14.40 19.59 55.13
C ASP A 8 14.50 18.64 53.93
N THR A 9 14.67 17.37 54.28
CA THR A 9 14.52 16.20 53.40
C THR A 9 13.05 15.83 53.41
N ILE A 10 12.37 15.88 52.26
CA ILE A 10 10.98 15.43 52.14
C ILE A 10 10.96 13.94 51.75
N PRO A 11 10.12 13.10 52.38
CA PRO A 11 10.18 11.64 52.24
C PRO A 11 9.48 11.13 50.98
N PHE A 12 10.05 10.09 50.37
CA PHE A 12 9.37 9.24 49.39
C PHE A 12 8.23 8.46 50.06
N PRO A 13 7.01 8.42 49.49
CA PRO A 13 6.02 7.42 49.86
C PRO A 13 6.32 6.12 49.10
N SER A 14 6.56 5.06 49.87
CA SER A 14 6.49 3.66 49.45
C SER A 14 5.01 3.24 49.43
N GLU A 15 4.45 3.06 48.25
CA GLU A 15 3.19 2.34 48.06
C GLU A 15 3.51 0.98 47.44
N ASP A 16 3.45 -0.05 48.28
CA ASP A 16 3.40 -1.44 47.90
C ASP A 16 2.06 -1.69 47.16
N ILE A 17 2.14 -2.07 45.88
CA ILE A 17 0.99 -2.57 45.14
C ILE A 17 1.15 -4.08 45.00
N ASP A 18 0.35 -4.79 45.78
CA ASP A 18 0.14 -6.23 45.71
C ASP A 18 -0.39 -6.62 44.33
N ILE A 19 0.37 -7.47 43.63
CA ILE A 19 -0.08 -8.12 42.39
C ILE A 19 -0.91 -9.34 42.81
N GLU A 20 -2.23 -9.18 42.85
CA GLU A 20 -3.16 -10.31 42.89
C GLU A 20 -3.23 -10.96 41.51
N SER A 21 -2.67 -12.18 41.43
CA SER A 21 -2.86 -13.12 40.33
C SER A 21 -4.32 -13.60 40.30
N SER A 22 -5.04 -13.28 39.24
CA SER A 22 -6.30 -13.96 38.92
C SER A 22 -6.07 -14.89 37.73
N ASP A 23 -6.18 -16.18 38.02
CA ASP A 23 -6.24 -17.26 37.04
C ASP A 23 -7.49 -17.08 36.17
N PHE A 24 -7.28 -16.90 34.86
CA PHE A 24 -8.33 -17.05 33.86
C PHE A 24 -7.82 -18.00 32.78
N ASP A 25 -8.04 -19.29 33.06
CA ASP A 25 -7.87 -20.38 32.11
C ASP A 25 -9.14 -20.46 31.26
N SER A 26 -9.03 -20.20 29.95
CA SER A 26 -10.07 -20.60 29.00
C SER A 26 -9.45 -20.92 27.64
N ASP A 27 -9.42 -22.21 27.37
CA ASP A 27 -9.07 -22.89 26.13
C ASP A 27 -9.49 -22.12 24.86
N LEU A 28 -8.50 -21.77 24.04
CA LEU A 28 -8.66 -21.50 22.62
C LEU A 28 -7.70 -22.43 21.88
N GLU A 29 -8.26 -23.50 21.33
CA GLU A 29 -7.58 -24.47 20.48
C GLU A 29 -6.73 -23.74 19.42
N GLU A 30 -5.42 -24.01 19.43
CA GLU A 30 -4.54 -23.67 18.32
C GLU A 30 -4.99 -24.46 17.08
N THR A 31 -5.86 -23.87 16.27
CA THR A 31 -6.02 -24.32 14.89
C THR A 31 -4.71 -24.00 14.17
N HIS A 32 -3.85 -25.02 14.05
CA HIS A 32 -2.73 -25.04 13.13
C HIS A 32 -3.23 -24.79 11.70
N VAL A 33 -3.33 -23.52 11.31
CA VAL A 33 -3.38 -23.15 9.91
C VAL A 33 -1.96 -23.27 9.40
N GLU A 34 -1.61 -24.45 8.86
CA GLU A 34 -0.40 -24.60 8.06
C GLU A 34 -0.46 -23.62 6.90
N LEU A 35 0.26 -22.50 7.03
CA LEU A 35 0.55 -21.60 5.93
C LEU A 35 1.19 -22.42 4.80
N PRO A 36 0.64 -22.41 3.56
CA PRO A 36 1.20 -23.17 2.47
C PRO A 36 2.67 -22.80 2.27
N ASN A 37 3.56 -23.77 2.42
CA ASN A 37 4.98 -23.56 2.22
C ASN A 37 5.24 -23.40 0.72
N ILE A 38 5.15 -22.17 0.22
CA ILE A 38 5.31 -21.75 -1.19
C ILE A 38 6.59 -22.35 -1.80
N ASN A 39 7.63 -22.57 -1.00
CA ASN A 39 8.89 -23.20 -1.43
C ASN A 39 8.75 -24.71 -1.70
N ARG A 40 7.94 -25.45 -0.92
CA ARG A 40 7.61 -26.86 -1.19
C ARG A 40 6.80 -27.01 -2.47
N ASP A 41 5.77 -26.18 -2.66
CA ASP A 41 4.93 -26.23 -3.87
C ASP A 41 5.72 -25.93 -5.14
N THR A 42 6.66 -24.99 -5.06
CA THR A 42 7.57 -24.66 -6.17
C THR A 42 8.56 -25.79 -6.45
N ALA A 43 9.10 -26.44 -5.41
CA ALA A 43 9.97 -27.60 -5.54
C ALA A 43 9.23 -28.83 -6.11
N GLN A 44 8.00 -29.09 -5.65
CA GLN A 44 7.14 -30.17 -6.16
C GLN A 44 6.78 -29.95 -7.64
N LYS A 45 6.42 -28.71 -8.02
CA LYS A 45 6.15 -28.33 -9.42
C LYS A 45 7.38 -28.55 -10.30
N ASN A 46 8.57 -28.16 -9.84
CA ASN A 46 9.82 -28.38 -10.56
C ASN A 46 10.20 -29.87 -10.70
N LEU A 47 9.95 -30.69 -9.67
CA LEU A 47 10.13 -32.15 -9.71
C LEU A 47 9.16 -32.83 -10.68
N ASN A 48 7.89 -32.43 -10.68
CA ASN A 48 6.88 -32.93 -11.62
C ASN A 48 7.18 -32.51 -13.06
N PHE A 49 7.69 -31.29 -13.27
CA PHE A 49 8.14 -30.81 -14.57
C PHE A 49 9.33 -31.62 -15.10
N LYS A 50 10.33 -31.89 -14.25
CA LYS A 50 11.48 -32.76 -14.59
C LYS A 50 11.03 -34.20 -14.91
N LYS A 51 10.12 -34.77 -14.11
CA LYS A 51 9.57 -36.12 -14.34
C LYS A 51 8.73 -36.21 -15.63
N LYS A 52 7.86 -35.23 -15.91
CA LYS A 52 7.12 -35.14 -17.19
C LYS A 52 8.08 -35.06 -18.37
N LYS A 53 9.07 -34.15 -18.31
CA LYS A 53 10.06 -33.95 -19.38
C LYS A 53 10.87 -35.22 -19.68
N ALA A 54 11.25 -35.98 -18.66
CA ALA A 54 11.95 -37.26 -18.81
C ALA A 54 11.06 -38.35 -19.42
N TYR A 55 9.79 -38.45 -19.01
CA TYR A 55 8.83 -39.40 -19.56
C TYR A 55 8.53 -39.17 -21.05
N PHE A 56 8.44 -37.91 -21.50
CA PHE A 56 8.18 -37.58 -22.91
C PHE A 56 9.35 -37.87 -23.85
N LEU A 57 10.59 -37.85 -23.36
CA LEU A 57 11.77 -38.23 -24.15
C LEU A 57 11.80 -39.74 -24.49
N VAL A 58 10.97 -40.55 -23.82
CA VAL A 58 10.97 -42.03 -23.93
C VAL A 58 9.87 -42.57 -24.87
N LYS A 59 8.82 -41.79 -25.20
CA LYS A 59 7.70 -42.27 -26.06
C LYS A 59 8.03 -42.22 -27.57
N LYS A 60 7.70 -43.31 -28.29
CA LYS A 60 8.01 -43.60 -29.72
C LYS A 60 7.48 -42.55 -30.72
N LYS A 61 8.24 -42.41 -31.82
CA LYS A 61 8.06 -41.50 -32.98
C LYS A 61 6.67 -41.62 -33.64
N THR A 62 5.80 -40.64 -33.44
CA THR A 62 4.67 -40.33 -34.33
C THR A 62 4.93 -38.97 -34.98
N GLY A 63 4.79 -38.86 -36.30
CA GLY A 63 5.07 -37.62 -37.07
C GLY A 63 4.04 -36.49 -36.90
N THR A 64 3.36 -36.46 -35.76
CA THR A 64 2.22 -35.59 -35.44
C THR A 64 2.53 -34.73 -34.22
N PHE A 65 1.97 -33.53 -34.16
CA PHE A 65 2.18 -32.60 -33.03
C PHE A 65 1.60 -33.16 -31.72
N HIS A 66 2.37 -33.05 -30.63
CA HIS A 66 1.94 -33.45 -29.28
C HIS A 66 1.44 -32.23 -28.51
N LYS A 67 0.13 -32.20 -28.17
CA LYS A 67 -0.49 -31.07 -27.46
C LYS A 67 0.12 -30.80 -26.08
N GLU A 68 0.62 -31.83 -25.41
CA GLU A 68 1.24 -31.72 -24.07
C GLU A 68 2.52 -30.86 -24.09
N TRP A 69 3.14 -30.65 -25.26
CA TRP A 69 4.29 -29.74 -25.38
C TRP A 69 3.94 -28.29 -25.09
N LEU A 70 2.69 -27.88 -25.27
CA LEU A 70 2.25 -26.52 -24.93
C LEU A 70 2.30 -26.28 -23.41
N GLU A 71 2.14 -27.32 -22.58
CA GLU A 71 2.29 -27.22 -21.13
C GLU A 71 3.76 -27.15 -20.69
N ILE A 72 4.66 -27.75 -21.47
CA ILE A 72 6.09 -27.86 -21.13
C ILE A 72 6.85 -26.62 -21.65
N TYR A 73 6.52 -26.16 -22.84
CA TYR A 73 7.18 -25.05 -23.50
C TYR A 73 6.21 -23.87 -23.57
N ASN A 74 6.25 -23.03 -22.55
CA ASN A 74 5.44 -21.81 -22.43
C ASN A 74 5.59 -20.81 -23.59
N TRP A 75 6.66 -20.93 -24.38
CA TRP A 75 6.91 -20.13 -25.58
C TRP A 75 6.37 -20.76 -26.88
N LEU A 76 5.90 -22.01 -26.86
CA LEU A 76 5.53 -22.77 -28.05
C LEU A 76 4.08 -22.47 -28.46
N ILE A 77 3.86 -22.23 -29.76
CA ILE A 77 2.53 -22.07 -30.35
C ILE A 77 2.39 -23.04 -31.51
N TYR A 78 1.21 -23.62 -31.67
CA TYR A 78 0.90 -24.50 -32.78
C TYR A 78 -0.23 -23.92 -33.64
N ASP A 79 0.02 -23.81 -34.94
CA ASP A 79 -0.95 -23.41 -35.96
C ASP A 79 -1.49 -24.69 -36.63
N ALA A 80 -2.72 -25.07 -36.29
CA ALA A 80 -3.37 -26.27 -36.81
C ALA A 80 -3.69 -26.16 -38.31
N SER A 81 -3.99 -24.95 -38.80
CA SER A 81 -4.34 -24.70 -40.20
C SER A 81 -3.15 -24.90 -41.13
N LYS A 82 -1.95 -24.50 -40.68
CA LYS A 82 -0.70 -24.66 -41.44
C LYS A 82 0.09 -25.92 -41.05
N ASN A 83 -0.34 -26.61 -39.99
CA ASN A 83 0.38 -27.71 -39.37
C ASN A 83 1.85 -27.35 -39.08
N LEU A 84 2.05 -26.23 -38.38
CA LEU A 84 3.37 -25.66 -38.05
C LEU A 84 3.44 -25.27 -36.59
N MET A 85 4.60 -25.44 -35.97
CA MET A 85 4.88 -24.90 -34.64
C MET A 85 5.83 -23.70 -34.71
N PHE A 86 5.57 -22.70 -33.87
CA PHE A 86 6.29 -21.44 -33.79
C PHE A 86 6.78 -21.20 -32.36
N CYS A 87 7.85 -20.42 -32.23
CA CYS A 87 8.21 -19.82 -30.96
C CYS A 87 7.61 -18.42 -30.89
N LEU A 88 6.74 -18.18 -29.90
CA LEU A 88 6.11 -16.88 -29.65
C LEU A 88 7.16 -15.77 -29.53
N LEU A 89 8.21 -16.00 -28.73
CA LEU A 89 9.26 -15.03 -28.47
C LEU A 89 10.07 -14.71 -29.73
N CYS A 90 10.54 -15.74 -30.45
CA CYS A 90 11.31 -15.54 -31.67
C CYS A 90 10.48 -14.90 -32.78
N LYS A 91 9.19 -15.23 -32.86
CA LYS A 91 8.26 -14.63 -33.82
C LYS A 91 8.00 -13.16 -33.48
N PHE A 92 7.74 -12.84 -32.21
CA PHE A 92 7.52 -11.48 -31.74
C PHE A 92 8.74 -10.57 -31.96
N HIS A 93 9.95 -11.11 -31.74
CA HIS A 93 11.21 -10.39 -31.98
C HIS A 93 11.76 -10.55 -33.41
N ASN A 94 10.96 -11.03 -34.37
CA ASN A 94 11.33 -11.18 -35.78
C ASN A 94 12.66 -11.90 -36.03
N LYS A 95 12.96 -12.92 -35.22
CA LYS A 95 14.17 -13.74 -35.39
C LYS A 95 14.08 -14.58 -36.65
N GLN A 96 15.19 -14.67 -37.36
CA GLN A 96 15.27 -15.34 -38.67
C GLN A 96 15.39 -16.87 -38.55
N ASN A 97 15.41 -17.43 -37.34
CA ASN A 97 15.37 -18.88 -37.15
C ASN A 97 14.05 -19.49 -37.65
N LYS A 98 14.09 -20.80 -37.91
CA LYS A 98 12.94 -21.56 -38.43
C LYS A 98 11.67 -21.40 -37.58
N PHE A 99 11.80 -21.28 -36.26
CA PHE A 99 10.66 -21.15 -35.35
C PHE A 99 10.06 -19.74 -35.28
N GLY A 100 10.83 -18.70 -35.63
CA GLY A 100 10.39 -17.31 -35.64
C GLY A 100 9.78 -16.87 -36.97
N LYS A 101 10.40 -17.26 -38.10
CA LYS A 101 10.03 -16.78 -39.43
C LYS A 101 9.00 -17.65 -40.14
N GLU A 102 9.33 -18.93 -40.36
CA GLU A 102 8.59 -19.83 -41.26
C GLU A 102 7.72 -20.85 -40.52
N GLY A 103 8.07 -21.17 -39.27
CA GLY A 103 7.49 -22.26 -38.51
C GLY A 103 8.21 -23.59 -38.78
N SER A 104 8.16 -24.50 -37.81
CA SER A 104 8.77 -25.82 -37.91
C SER A 104 7.72 -26.91 -38.11
N LYS A 105 7.98 -27.84 -39.04
CA LYS A 105 7.24 -29.12 -39.20
C LYS A 105 7.93 -30.29 -38.49
N ASN A 106 9.07 -30.05 -37.85
CA ASN A 106 9.87 -31.11 -37.21
C ASN A 106 9.33 -31.40 -35.82
N PHE A 107 8.22 -32.14 -35.74
CA PHE A 107 7.59 -32.55 -34.48
C PHE A 107 8.43 -33.61 -33.73
N LYS A 108 9.61 -33.19 -33.26
CA LYS A 108 10.50 -33.98 -32.40
C LYS A 108 10.86 -33.16 -31.17
N SER A 109 10.84 -33.81 -30.01
CA SER A 109 11.26 -33.18 -28.76
C SER A 109 12.71 -32.69 -28.81
N SER A 110 13.59 -33.37 -29.57
CA SER A 110 14.97 -32.92 -29.79
C SER A 110 15.03 -31.57 -30.49
N ALA A 111 14.15 -31.31 -31.47
CA ALA A 111 14.11 -30.04 -32.19
C ALA A 111 13.68 -28.87 -31.30
N LEU A 112 12.74 -29.12 -30.36
CA LEU A 112 12.36 -28.13 -29.34
C LEU A 112 13.49 -27.90 -28.33
N GLY A 113 14.18 -28.96 -27.91
CA GLY A 113 15.35 -28.87 -27.04
C GLY A 113 16.49 -28.08 -27.68
N GLU A 114 16.85 -28.41 -28.92
CA GLU A 114 17.86 -27.70 -29.71
C GLU A 114 17.48 -26.23 -29.89
N HIS A 115 16.22 -25.94 -30.27
CA HIS A 115 15.75 -24.56 -30.39
C HIS A 115 15.92 -23.76 -29.09
N THR A 116 15.56 -24.36 -27.94
CA THR A 116 15.69 -23.72 -26.62
C THR A 116 17.13 -23.32 -26.34
N SER A 117 18.10 -24.11 -26.81
CA SER A 117 19.54 -23.84 -26.67
C SER A 117 20.12 -22.95 -27.77
N THR A 118 19.35 -22.54 -28.78
CA THR A 118 19.86 -21.64 -29.82
C THR A 118 20.10 -20.24 -29.28
N LYS A 119 21.17 -19.61 -29.74
CA LYS A 119 21.53 -18.22 -29.40
C LYS A 119 20.36 -17.26 -29.61
N ASP A 120 19.66 -17.38 -30.73
CA ASP A 120 18.49 -16.55 -31.02
C ASP A 120 17.42 -16.65 -29.93
N HIS A 121 17.07 -17.87 -29.51
CA HIS A 121 16.07 -18.07 -28.46
C HIS A 121 16.57 -17.57 -27.11
N THR A 122 17.79 -17.95 -26.72
CA THR A 122 18.37 -17.55 -25.43
C THR A 122 18.52 -16.03 -25.32
N ASP A 123 18.94 -15.35 -26.39
CA ASP A 123 19.11 -13.89 -26.40
C ASP A 123 17.78 -13.18 -26.20
N VAL A 124 16.71 -13.65 -26.87
CA VAL A 124 15.37 -13.06 -26.74
C VAL A 124 14.81 -13.32 -25.35
N THR A 125 14.93 -14.56 -24.86
CA THR A 125 14.47 -14.96 -23.54
C THR A 125 15.19 -14.17 -22.45
N ASN A 126 16.51 -14.05 -22.51
CA ASN A 126 17.29 -13.25 -21.56
C ASN A 126 16.92 -11.76 -21.62
N ARG A 127 16.61 -11.22 -22.80
CA ARG A 127 16.15 -9.84 -22.94
C ARG A 127 14.81 -9.61 -22.26
N GLU A 128 13.86 -10.53 -22.41
CA GLU A 128 12.54 -10.42 -21.76
C GLU A 128 12.63 -10.66 -20.24
N ILE A 129 13.49 -11.58 -19.79
CA ILE A 129 13.80 -11.76 -18.36
C ILE A 129 14.39 -10.46 -17.79
N GLY A 130 15.40 -9.87 -18.45
CA GLY A 130 16.02 -8.64 -17.99
C GLY A 130 15.05 -7.45 -17.93
N LYS A 131 14.10 -7.36 -18.87
CA LYS A 131 13.01 -6.36 -18.78
C LYS A 131 12.10 -6.61 -17.58
N ALA A 132 11.67 -7.85 -17.37
CA ALA A 132 10.80 -8.20 -16.24
C ALA A 132 11.48 -7.96 -14.89
N GLU A 133 12.77 -8.28 -14.78
CA GLU A 133 13.58 -7.99 -13.60
C GLU A 133 13.73 -6.50 -13.35
N LEU A 134 13.96 -5.70 -14.40
CA LEU A 134 14.01 -4.24 -14.29
C LEU A 134 12.68 -3.68 -13.77
N ILE A 135 11.55 -4.10 -14.35
CA ILE A 135 10.20 -3.71 -13.89
C ILE A 135 10.01 -4.08 -12.42
N LYS A 136 10.42 -5.29 -12.03
CA LYS A 136 10.32 -5.75 -10.63
C LYS A 136 11.15 -4.89 -9.68
N VAL A 137 12.40 -4.57 -10.04
CA VAL A 137 13.28 -3.72 -9.23
C VAL A 137 12.70 -2.31 -9.10
N THR A 138 12.22 -1.73 -10.21
CA THR A 138 11.57 -0.41 -10.21
C THR A 138 10.33 -0.40 -9.32
N ASN A 139 9.45 -1.40 -9.45
CA ASN A 139 8.24 -1.50 -8.63
C ASN A 139 8.57 -1.66 -7.14
N ASN A 140 9.58 -2.46 -6.79
CA ASN A 140 10.03 -2.61 -5.40
C ASN A 140 10.58 -1.30 -4.83
N ALA A 141 11.26 -0.48 -5.63
CA ALA A 141 11.75 0.82 -5.19
C ALA A 141 10.59 1.81 -4.95
N ILE A 142 9.59 1.82 -5.84
CA ILE A 142 8.37 2.62 -5.70
C ILE A 142 7.59 2.19 -4.46
N ASP A 143 7.41 0.89 -4.25
CA ASP A 143 6.70 0.34 -3.08
C ASP A 143 7.38 0.74 -1.76
N LYS A 144 8.70 0.65 -1.68
CA LYS A 144 9.44 1.13 -0.50
C LYS A 144 9.26 2.63 -0.25
N ALA A 145 9.29 3.45 -1.29
CA ALA A 145 9.04 4.88 -1.16
C ALA A 145 7.61 5.17 -0.68
N GLN A 146 6.62 4.45 -1.22
CA GLN A 146 5.23 4.56 -0.80
C GLN A 146 5.04 4.15 0.66
N GLN A 147 5.69 3.07 1.09
CA GLN A 147 5.65 2.60 2.49
C GLN A 147 6.27 3.60 3.47
N TYR A 148 7.31 4.31 3.05
CA TYR A 148 7.91 5.39 3.85
C TYR A 148 6.94 6.58 3.99
N ILE A 149 6.28 7.00 2.90
CA ILE A 149 5.27 8.08 2.96
C ILE A 149 4.06 7.66 3.80
N ASP A 150 3.58 6.42 3.67
CA ASP A 150 2.52 5.86 4.52
C ASP A 150 2.89 5.95 6.01
N ALA A 151 4.11 5.58 6.37
CA ALA A 151 4.58 5.69 7.74
C ALA A 151 4.66 7.15 8.23
N LEU A 152 5.14 8.07 7.39
CA LEU A 152 5.16 9.50 7.74
C LEU A 152 3.75 10.07 7.93
N MET A 153 2.82 9.76 7.04
CA MET A 153 1.42 10.20 7.17
C MET A 153 0.79 9.70 8.47
N LYS A 154 1.07 8.45 8.88
CA LYS A 154 0.61 7.91 10.17
C LYS A 154 1.19 8.65 11.37
N VAL A 155 2.49 9.00 11.32
CA VAL A 155 3.09 9.81 12.39
C VAL A 155 2.49 11.21 12.41
N VAL A 156 2.27 11.84 11.25
CA VAL A 156 1.62 13.16 11.16
C VAL A 156 0.20 13.12 11.71
N PHE A 157 -0.57 12.08 11.37
CA PHE A 157 -1.91 11.87 11.92
C PHE A 157 -1.86 11.71 13.45
N TRP A 158 -0.96 10.87 13.96
CA TRP A 158 -0.80 10.68 15.40
C TRP A 158 -0.40 11.97 16.12
N LEU A 159 0.49 12.78 15.54
CA LEU A 159 0.84 14.09 16.09
C LEU A 159 -0.40 14.99 16.19
N ALA A 160 -1.26 15.00 15.15
CA ALA A 160 -2.47 15.79 15.14
C ALA A 160 -3.51 15.31 16.17
N GLU A 161 -3.74 14.00 16.28
CA GLU A 161 -4.66 13.43 17.28
C GLU A 161 -4.25 13.70 18.73
N ASN A 162 -2.96 13.90 18.98
CA ASN A 162 -2.42 14.12 20.33
C ASN A 162 -2.05 15.59 20.58
N ASP A 163 -2.53 16.52 19.74
CA ASP A 163 -2.27 17.97 19.85
C ASP A 163 -0.76 18.33 19.88
N ILE A 164 0.08 17.54 19.20
CA ILE A 164 1.52 17.74 19.15
C ILE A 164 1.90 18.61 17.93
N PRO A 165 2.63 19.71 18.13
CA PRO A 165 3.04 20.57 17.02
C PRO A 165 3.91 19.87 15.97
N LEU A 166 3.65 20.13 14.68
CA LEU A 166 4.39 19.56 13.55
C LEU A 166 5.90 19.88 13.54
N ASN A 167 6.35 20.91 14.28
CA ASN A 167 7.79 21.18 14.43
C ASN A 167 8.53 20.07 15.20
N LYS A 168 7.81 19.15 15.87
CA LYS A 168 8.36 17.97 16.53
C LYS A 168 8.50 16.77 15.59
N LEU A 169 7.94 16.83 14.38
CA LEU A 169 7.93 15.70 13.43
C LEU A 169 9.32 15.09 13.24
N SER A 170 10.34 15.91 12.93
CA SER A 170 11.71 15.41 12.75
C SER A 170 12.24 14.67 13.98
N LYS A 171 11.94 15.15 15.20
CA LYS A 171 12.38 14.51 16.45
C LYS A 171 11.67 13.17 16.69
N VAL A 172 10.38 13.10 16.38
CA VAL A 172 9.61 11.85 16.48
C VAL A 172 10.09 10.82 15.46
N ILE A 173 10.39 11.23 14.23
CA ILE A 173 10.95 10.32 13.23
C ILE A 173 12.35 9.83 13.62
N GLN A 174 13.19 10.70 14.20
CA GLN A 174 14.47 10.27 14.78
C GLN A 174 14.29 9.22 15.88
N LEU A 175 13.31 9.40 16.76
CA LEU A 175 12.97 8.40 17.77
C LEU A 175 12.50 7.08 17.13
N CYS A 176 11.59 7.13 16.14
CA CYS A 176 11.13 5.92 15.44
C CYS A 176 12.28 5.17 14.75
N ARG A 177 13.28 5.87 14.23
CA ARG A 177 14.49 5.24 13.69
C ARG A 177 15.34 4.59 14.77
N ALA A 178 15.50 5.23 15.92
CA ALA A 178 16.23 4.67 17.06
C ALA A 178 15.54 3.40 17.61
N LEU A 179 14.22 3.31 17.45
CA LEU A 179 13.41 2.11 17.75
C LEU A 179 13.35 1.11 16.58
N GLU A 180 14.17 1.29 15.55
CA GLU A 180 14.28 0.37 14.41
C GLU A 180 12.97 0.14 13.63
N CYS A 181 12.08 1.13 13.57
CA CYS A 181 10.83 1.03 12.81
C CYS A 181 11.10 0.75 11.31
N PRO A 182 10.79 -0.45 10.77
CA PRO A 182 11.30 -0.90 9.46
C PRO A 182 10.99 0.03 8.29
N LYS A 183 9.81 0.68 8.31
CA LYS A 183 9.33 1.57 7.26
C LYS A 183 10.02 2.95 7.23
N LEU A 184 10.68 3.33 8.32
CA LEU A 184 11.32 4.65 8.50
C LEU A 184 12.86 4.60 8.42
N LEU A 185 13.42 3.39 8.30
CA LEU A 185 14.88 3.15 8.18
C LEU A 185 15.43 3.44 6.77
N SER A 186 14.65 4.03 5.87
CA SER A 186 15.04 4.29 4.48
C SER A 186 16.12 5.39 4.38
N ASN A 187 17.36 5.03 4.65
CA ASN A 187 18.57 5.87 4.51
C ASN A 187 18.99 6.12 3.05
N SER A 188 18.21 5.67 2.05
CA SER A 188 18.62 5.73 0.64
C SER A 188 18.08 6.93 -0.14
N ASN A 189 17.27 7.81 0.46
CA ASN A 189 16.69 8.95 -0.25
C ASN A 189 17.39 10.26 0.16
N PRO A 190 17.94 11.03 -0.79
CA PRO A 190 18.54 12.34 -0.50
C PRO A 190 17.51 13.41 -0.08
N VAL A 191 16.22 13.17 -0.34
CA VAL A 191 15.10 14.05 0.05
C VAL A 191 14.29 13.40 1.16
N THR A 192 14.27 14.02 2.34
CA THR A 192 13.47 13.59 3.49
C THR A 192 12.26 14.51 3.68
N TYR A 193 11.06 13.95 3.82
CA TYR A 193 9.81 14.70 4.03
C TYR A 193 9.50 14.94 5.51
N GLU A 194 10.53 15.06 6.35
CA GLU A 194 10.43 15.04 7.82
C GLU A 194 10.35 16.43 8.45
N ASN A 195 10.30 17.46 7.61
CA ASN A 195 10.16 18.84 8.04
C ASN A 195 8.68 19.19 8.23
N HIS A 196 8.44 20.27 8.98
CA HIS A 196 7.08 20.74 9.27
C HIS A 196 6.29 21.20 8.03
N ILE A 197 6.97 21.59 6.94
CA ILE A 197 6.32 22.00 5.68
C ILE A 197 5.69 20.78 5.00
N SER A 198 6.47 19.71 4.83
CA SER A 198 5.99 18.43 4.31
C SER A 198 4.93 17.83 5.24
N GLY A 199 5.14 17.89 6.56
CA GLY A 199 4.14 17.49 7.55
C GLY A 199 2.81 18.24 7.39
N ARG A 200 2.85 19.56 7.12
CA ARG A 200 1.64 20.35 6.87
C ARG A 200 0.92 19.93 5.59
N GLN A 201 1.65 19.62 4.52
CA GLN A 201 1.07 19.10 3.28
C GLN A 201 0.40 17.74 3.51
N MET A 202 1.05 16.85 4.26
CA MET A 202 0.47 15.56 4.63
C MET A 202 -0.80 15.72 5.48
N LEU A 203 -0.76 16.60 6.49
CA LEU A 203 -1.92 16.88 7.33
C LEU A 203 -3.09 17.45 6.51
N SER A 204 -2.81 18.35 5.55
CA SER A 204 -3.82 18.87 4.64
C SER A 204 -4.43 17.78 3.76
N ALA A 205 -3.61 16.86 3.23
CA ALA A 205 -4.12 15.73 2.44
C ALA A 205 -5.01 14.80 3.28
N ILE A 206 -4.62 14.52 4.53
CA ILE A 206 -5.41 13.74 5.49
C ILE A 206 -6.74 14.46 5.76
N SER A 207 -6.71 15.75 6.09
CA SER A 207 -7.91 16.56 6.34
C SER A 207 -8.87 16.56 5.15
N ASN A 208 -8.35 16.73 3.93
CA ASN A 208 -9.18 16.71 2.73
C ASN A 208 -9.83 15.34 2.50
N SER A 209 -9.09 14.25 2.73
CA SER A 209 -9.64 12.89 2.62
C SER A 209 -10.77 12.63 3.62
N ILE A 210 -10.65 13.17 4.85
CA ILE A 210 -11.70 13.08 5.87
C ILE A 210 -12.90 13.93 5.45
N GLU A 211 -12.68 15.18 5.03
CA GLU A 211 -13.74 16.08 4.55
C GLU A 211 -14.51 15.45 3.36
N GLU A 212 -13.81 14.89 2.37
CA GLU A 212 -14.43 14.18 1.25
C GLU A 212 -15.27 12.97 1.68
N THR A 213 -14.84 12.25 2.73
CA THR A 213 -15.59 11.12 3.26
C THR A 213 -16.88 11.59 3.94
N ILE A 214 -16.80 12.67 4.73
CA ILE A 214 -17.99 13.27 5.34
C ILE A 214 -18.98 13.73 4.27
N TRP A 215 -18.50 14.40 3.22
CA TRP A 215 -19.38 14.84 2.12
C TRP A 215 -20.07 13.68 1.40
N LYS A 216 -19.35 12.61 1.08
CA LYS A 216 -19.96 11.42 0.47
C LYS A 216 -21.05 10.81 1.35
N GLU A 217 -20.83 10.75 2.67
CA GLU A 217 -21.86 10.30 3.60
C GLU A 217 -23.05 11.26 3.65
N LEU A 218 -22.83 12.58 3.58
CA LEU A 218 -23.89 13.59 3.56
C LEU A 218 -24.75 13.52 2.29
N ASP A 219 -24.17 13.16 1.15
CA ASP A 219 -24.91 13.01 -0.12
C ASP A 219 -25.86 11.81 -0.12
N GLU A 220 -25.53 10.77 0.65
CA GLU A 220 -26.32 9.54 0.74
C GLU A 220 -27.44 9.61 1.79
N VAL A 221 -27.34 10.49 2.79
CA VAL A 221 -28.37 10.61 3.83
C VAL A 221 -29.58 11.42 3.38
N THR A 222 -30.77 11.04 3.86
CA THR A 222 -32.02 11.76 3.55
C THR A 222 -32.05 13.17 4.14
N ALA A 223 -31.44 13.38 5.30
CA ALA A 223 -31.40 14.65 5.99
C ALA A 223 -30.22 14.72 6.96
N PHE A 224 -29.71 15.92 7.15
CA PHE A 224 -28.71 16.26 8.16
C PHE A 224 -29.06 17.60 8.81
N GLY A 225 -28.58 17.81 10.03
CA GLY A 225 -28.60 19.08 10.72
C GLY A 225 -27.21 19.71 10.71
N ILE A 226 -27.16 21.04 10.71
CA ILE A 226 -25.93 21.81 10.83
C ILE A 226 -25.94 22.48 12.20
N MET A 227 -24.84 22.40 12.92
CA MET A 227 -24.60 23.14 14.16
C MET A 227 -23.49 24.14 13.91
N ILE A 228 -23.73 25.40 14.28
CA ILE A 228 -22.84 26.52 13.97
C ILE A 228 -22.50 27.21 15.28
N ASP A 229 -21.22 27.49 15.47
CA ASP A 229 -20.71 28.24 16.61
C ASP A 229 -19.79 29.38 16.14
N GLU A 230 -19.79 30.50 16.88
CA GLU A 230 -18.91 31.63 16.60
C GLU A 230 -17.60 31.47 17.39
N SER A 231 -16.48 31.66 16.71
CA SER A 231 -15.15 31.71 17.32
C SER A 231 -14.42 32.97 16.87
N THR A 232 -13.48 33.45 17.67
CA THR A 232 -12.57 34.53 17.27
C THR A 232 -11.13 34.04 17.36
N ASP A 233 -10.31 34.36 16.36
CA ASP A 233 -8.88 34.05 16.42
C ASP A 233 -8.13 35.01 17.37
N ILE A 234 -6.81 34.82 17.50
CA ILE A 234 -5.95 35.70 18.30
C ILE A 234 -5.91 37.15 17.79
N SER A 235 -6.27 37.37 16.53
CA SER A 235 -6.35 38.66 15.85
C SER A 235 -7.75 39.29 15.98
N CYS A 236 -8.66 38.67 16.74
CA CYS A 236 -10.07 39.03 16.88
C CYS A 236 -10.88 38.97 15.57
N GLU A 237 -10.41 38.23 14.57
CA GLU A 237 -11.15 37.96 13.35
C GLU A 237 -12.23 36.90 13.63
N PRO A 238 -13.49 37.18 13.24
CA PRO A 238 -14.57 36.24 13.48
C PRO A 238 -14.50 35.04 12.53
N HIS A 239 -14.83 33.88 13.08
CA HIS A 239 -14.87 32.61 12.40
C HIS A 239 -16.15 31.86 12.76
N LEU A 240 -16.65 31.03 11.85
CA LEU A 240 -17.72 30.07 12.11
C LEU A 240 -17.14 28.67 12.15
N ILE A 241 -17.38 27.98 13.25
CA ILE A 241 -17.16 26.55 13.39
C ILE A 241 -18.44 25.86 12.95
N ILE A 242 -18.33 24.96 11.98
CA ILE A 242 -19.47 24.23 11.42
C ILE A 242 -19.31 22.76 11.73
N TYR A 243 -20.33 22.19 12.38
CA TYR A 243 -20.50 20.75 12.58
C TYR A 243 -21.73 20.27 11.82
N VAL A 244 -21.68 19.01 11.39
CA VAL A 244 -22.82 18.32 10.78
C VAL A 244 -23.25 17.15 11.65
N LYS A 245 -24.56 16.97 11.76
CA LYS A 245 -25.20 15.89 12.52
C LYS A 245 -26.16 15.13 11.63
N TYR A 246 -25.92 13.83 11.44
CA TYR A 246 -26.70 13.00 10.52
C TYR A 246 -26.82 11.56 11.01
N CYS A 247 -27.78 10.82 10.47
CA CYS A 247 -27.97 9.40 10.76
C CYS A 247 -27.35 8.55 9.65
N TRP A 248 -26.29 7.81 9.98
CA TRP A 248 -25.59 6.92 9.07
C TRP A 248 -25.82 5.47 9.49
N HIS A 249 -26.48 4.68 8.64
CA HIS A 249 -26.84 3.28 8.92
C HIS A 249 -27.43 3.04 10.33
N GLY A 250 -28.31 3.93 10.79
CA GLY A 250 -28.95 3.83 12.11
C GLY A 250 -28.18 4.43 13.28
N HIS A 251 -26.97 4.96 13.04
CA HIS A 251 -26.15 5.62 14.07
C HIS A 251 -26.07 7.13 13.84
N ILE A 252 -26.26 7.91 14.91
CA ILE A 252 -26.08 9.37 14.86
C ILE A 252 -24.58 9.68 14.87
N LYS A 253 -24.11 10.36 13.83
CA LYS A 253 -22.76 10.93 13.76
C LYS A 253 -22.80 12.44 13.96
N ILE A 254 -21.78 12.98 14.61
CA ILE A 254 -21.53 14.42 14.72
C ILE A 254 -20.08 14.65 14.32
N ASN A 255 -19.86 15.36 13.22
CA ASN A 255 -18.53 15.59 12.67
C ASN A 255 -18.27 17.08 12.53
N PHE A 256 -17.05 17.51 12.87
CA PHE A 256 -16.54 18.81 12.45
C PHE A 256 -16.42 18.82 10.93
N LEU A 257 -16.98 19.85 10.29
CA LEU A 257 -16.94 20.01 8.85
C LEU A 257 -15.88 21.05 8.45
N LYS A 258 -15.98 22.27 8.99
CA LYS A 258 -15.09 23.37 8.57
C LYS A 258 -15.06 24.50 9.58
N LEU A 259 -13.93 25.22 9.55
CA LEU A 259 -13.77 26.53 10.18
C LEU A 259 -13.68 27.57 9.06
N LEU A 260 -14.64 28.49 9.00
CA LEU A 260 -14.69 29.51 7.96
C LEU A 260 -14.52 30.90 8.54
N GLN A 261 -13.65 31.70 7.95
CA GLN A 261 -13.47 33.10 8.34
C GLN A 261 -14.67 33.94 7.87
N LEU A 262 -15.20 34.77 8.76
CA LEU A 262 -16.26 35.73 8.47
C LEU A 262 -15.67 37.08 8.09
N LYS A 263 -16.16 37.64 6.98
CA LYS A 263 -15.83 39.04 6.59
C LYS A 263 -16.58 40.07 7.44
N SER A 264 -17.77 39.71 7.91
CA SER A 264 -18.65 40.55 8.71
C SER A 264 -19.59 39.67 9.55
N LYS A 265 -20.05 40.21 10.68
CA LYS A 265 -20.93 39.53 11.64
C LYS A 265 -22.43 39.74 11.37
N ASP A 266 -22.79 40.33 10.24
CA ASP A 266 -24.20 40.52 9.88
C ASP A 266 -24.84 39.20 9.42
N SER A 267 -26.16 39.11 9.59
CA SER A 267 -26.92 37.89 9.27
C SER A 267 -26.82 37.49 7.80
N LYS A 268 -26.65 38.47 6.89
CA LYS A 268 -26.55 38.21 5.46
C LYS A 268 -25.20 37.57 5.11
N SER A 269 -24.10 38.11 5.62
CA SER A 269 -22.75 37.55 5.43
C SER A 269 -22.64 36.12 5.94
N ILE A 270 -23.24 35.83 7.10
CA ILE A 270 -23.28 34.48 7.67
C ILE A 270 -24.09 33.54 6.76
N PHE A 271 -25.28 33.96 6.34
CA PHE A 271 -26.14 33.15 5.46
C PHE A 271 -25.46 32.84 4.13
N GLU A 272 -24.89 33.84 3.46
CA GLU A 272 -24.20 33.68 2.17
C GLU A 272 -22.99 32.75 2.29
N LEU A 273 -22.22 32.82 3.39
CA LEU A 273 -21.07 31.94 3.63
C LEU A 273 -21.49 30.48 3.80
N ILE A 274 -22.58 30.23 4.54
CA ILE A 274 -23.10 28.87 4.75
C ILE A 274 -23.63 28.33 3.43
N ILE A 275 -24.48 29.07 2.72
CA ILE A 275 -25.02 28.61 1.44
C ILE A 275 -23.89 28.36 0.43
N GLY A 276 -22.91 29.27 0.34
CA GLY A 276 -21.74 29.09 -0.52
C GLY A 276 -20.96 27.80 -0.25
N LEU A 277 -20.79 27.42 1.03
CA LEU A 277 -20.13 26.16 1.40
C LEU A 277 -20.84 24.93 0.82
N PHE A 278 -22.18 24.91 0.85
CA PHE A 278 -22.96 23.76 0.37
C PHE A 278 -23.17 23.81 -1.16
N ASP A 279 -23.31 25.00 -1.76
CA ASP A 279 -23.47 25.18 -3.21
C ASP A 279 -22.21 24.79 -3.99
N GLU A 280 -21.01 25.11 -3.48
CA GLU A 280 -19.73 24.74 -4.11
C GLU A 280 -19.57 23.22 -4.27
N LYS A 281 -20.28 22.41 -3.47
CA LYS A 281 -20.18 20.94 -3.46
C LYS A 281 -21.30 20.23 -4.21
N VAL A 282 -22.45 20.88 -4.43
CA VAL A 282 -23.54 20.34 -5.27
C VAL A 282 -23.17 20.34 -6.77
N LEU A 283 -22.10 21.04 -7.17
CA LEU A 283 -21.66 21.19 -8.56
C LEU A 283 -20.50 20.26 -9.00
N CYS A 284 -20.14 19.23 -8.22
CA CYS A 284 -19.11 18.25 -8.59
C CYS A 284 -19.67 16.83 -8.75
#